data_AF-A0A925S407-F1
#
_entry.id   AF-A0A925S407-F1
#
_cell.length_a   1.000
_cell.length_b   1.000
_cell.length_c   1.000
_cell.angle_alpha   90.00
_cell.angle_beta   90.00
_cell.angle_gamma   90.00
#
_symmetry.space_group_name_H-M   'P 1'
#
loop_
_entity.id
_entity.type
_entity.pdbx_description
1 polymer ?
#
loop_
_entity_poly.entity_id
_entity_poly.type
_entity_poly.pdbx_seq_one_letter_code
_entity_poly.pdbx_strand_id
1 'polypeptide(L)'
;RPAGAPAGARSYEPRSLATHTTQTNVQQLFNYFRLTGDRKYLARVPEALAWLATCRLTPQQIAENPLLNGRTHPTFIELSSNVGRFVHRYGSNIWNGAYYFNHDHRATPSHYSAGRNINIAGMQATYDQLNAMTDAQVAELVSRSPLNTTKPRALPKYFSIREVDFGDLYVGAVMTTPVITEAAAQAVITDLGDKNHWLTRLPLVTNPYAGNGPAAPWTGTEYMSKHVGDIYDTSPYDAVDPPRLPPYEVKEQPLGISTANWVTNMGRLISYVAPVSAT
;
A
#
# COMPACT_ATOMS: atom_id res chain seq x y z
N ARG A 1 4.45 15.27 24.59
CA ARG A 1 5.18 14.06 24.16
C ARG A 1 6.59 14.48 23.78
N PRO A 2 7.65 13.73 24.14
CA PRO A 2 9.00 14.01 23.66
C PRO A 2 9.06 14.01 22.12
N ALA A 3 9.98 14.78 21.54
CA ALA A 3 10.23 14.73 20.10
C ALA A 3 10.61 13.30 19.68
N GLY A 4 10.08 12.83 18.55
CA GLY A 4 10.29 11.46 18.07
C GLY A 4 9.45 10.38 18.76
N ALA A 5 8.67 10.71 19.80
CA ALA A 5 7.77 9.74 20.42
C ALA A 5 6.59 9.39 19.48
N PRO A 6 6.22 8.10 19.36
CA PRO A 6 5.06 7.69 18.57
C PRO A 6 3.79 8.45 18.99
N ALA A 7 2.95 8.77 18.00
CA ALA A 7 1.62 9.32 18.21
C ALA A 7 0.61 8.60 17.33
N GLY A 8 -0.66 8.71 17.73
CA GLY A 8 -1.77 8.36 16.85
C GLY A 8 -1.94 9.41 15.76
N ALA A 9 -2.74 9.06 14.76
CA ALA A 9 -3.08 9.91 13.64
C ALA A 9 -4.59 10.06 13.55
N ARG A 10 -5.25 9.36 12.62
CA ARG A 10 -6.72 9.35 12.54
C ARG A 10 -7.33 8.61 13.74
N SER A 11 -8.64 8.74 13.95
CA SER A 11 -9.36 8.08 15.06
C SER A 11 -9.16 6.56 15.11
N TYR A 12 -8.84 5.95 13.97
CA TYR A 12 -8.55 4.52 13.80
C TYR A 12 -7.04 4.19 13.73
N GLU A 13 -6.18 5.12 14.10
CA GLU A 13 -4.72 4.95 14.10
C GLU A 13 -4.19 5.27 15.49
N PRO A 14 -4.17 4.27 16.41
CA PRO A 14 -3.75 4.49 17.78
C PRO A 14 -2.28 4.88 17.86
N ARG A 15 -1.89 5.45 19.02
CA ARG A 15 -0.49 5.60 19.36
C ARG A 15 0.14 4.21 19.54
N SER A 16 0.98 3.81 18.59
CA SER A 16 1.58 2.47 18.51
C SER A 16 2.85 2.47 17.66
N LEU A 17 3.60 1.37 17.69
CA LEU A 17 4.54 1.04 16.61
C LEU A 17 3.76 0.38 15.46
N ALA A 18 4.21 0.56 14.21
CA ALA A 18 3.55 0.01 13.03
C ALA A 18 4.49 -0.89 12.23
N THR A 19 4.13 -2.16 12.08
CA THR A 19 5.03 -3.20 11.52
C THR A 19 5.40 -2.95 10.06
N HIS A 20 4.43 -2.56 9.23
CA HIS A 20 4.68 -2.23 7.82
C HIS A 20 5.52 -0.96 7.62
N THR A 21 5.34 0.05 8.48
CA THR A 21 6.17 1.25 8.45
C THR A 21 7.60 0.92 8.87
N THR A 22 7.79 0.04 9.86
CA THR A 22 9.13 -0.48 10.20
C THR A 22 9.79 -1.20 9.02
N GLN A 23 9.06 -2.09 8.32
CA GLN A 23 9.56 -2.71 7.08
C GLN A 23 9.96 -1.65 6.05
N THR A 24 9.10 -0.67 5.81
CA THR A 24 9.36 0.41 4.85
C THR A 24 10.62 1.19 5.26
N ASN A 25 10.77 1.52 6.53
CA ASN A 25 11.96 2.22 7.04
C ASN A 25 13.23 1.39 6.88
N VAL A 26 13.20 0.08 7.13
CA VAL A 26 14.33 -0.83 6.86
C VAL A 26 14.70 -0.82 5.37
N GLN A 27 13.71 -0.87 4.48
CA GLN A 27 13.96 -0.77 3.03
C GLN A 27 14.58 0.58 2.64
N GLN A 28 14.13 1.68 3.25
CA GLN A 28 14.74 3.00 3.03
C GLN A 28 16.18 3.07 3.56
N LEU A 29 16.48 2.45 4.70
CA LEU A 29 17.86 2.34 5.21
C LEU A 29 18.78 1.59 4.23
N PHE A 30 18.28 0.52 3.61
CA PHE A 30 19.02 -0.15 2.53
C PHE A 30 19.28 0.79 1.36
N ASN A 31 18.30 1.57 0.94
CA ASN A 31 18.46 2.52 -0.15
C ASN A 31 19.44 3.64 0.21
N TYR A 32 19.41 4.18 1.43
CA TYR A 32 20.38 5.17 1.88
C TYR A 32 21.80 4.62 1.90
N PHE A 33 22.00 3.39 2.39
CA PHE A 33 23.30 2.72 2.27
C PHE A 33 23.75 2.62 0.80
N ARG A 34 22.85 2.22 -0.11
CA ARG A 34 23.22 2.11 -1.53
C ARG A 34 23.55 3.46 -2.17
N LEU A 35 22.95 4.55 -1.70
CA LEU A 35 23.21 5.91 -2.22
C LEU A 35 24.51 6.51 -1.68
N THR A 36 24.88 6.22 -0.44
CA THR A 36 25.97 6.91 0.27
C THR A 36 27.17 6.03 0.59
N GLY A 37 26.99 4.71 0.63
CA GLY A 37 27.96 3.74 1.15
C GLY A 37 28.12 3.76 2.68
N ASP A 38 27.36 4.59 3.40
CA ASP A 38 27.52 4.79 4.84
C ASP A 38 26.90 3.64 5.63
N ARG A 39 27.75 2.80 6.23
CA ARG A 39 27.35 1.62 7.00
C ARG A 39 26.49 1.94 8.23
N LYS A 40 26.42 3.20 8.69
CA LYS A 40 25.53 3.59 9.79
C LYS A 40 24.06 3.29 9.50
N TYR A 41 23.66 3.31 8.22
CA TYR A 41 22.29 2.99 7.81
C TYR A 41 21.97 1.50 7.99
N LEU A 42 22.97 0.62 7.99
CA LEU A 42 22.79 -0.81 8.23
C LEU A 42 22.87 -1.17 9.73
N ALA A 43 23.57 -0.34 10.53
CA ALA A 43 23.98 -0.69 11.89
C ALA A 43 22.85 -1.13 12.82
N ARG A 44 21.61 -0.61 12.64
CA ARG A 44 20.45 -0.95 13.49
C ARG A 44 19.35 -1.75 12.81
N VAL A 45 19.59 -2.20 11.59
CA VAL A 45 18.65 -3.07 10.86
C VAL A 45 18.43 -4.40 11.59
N PRO A 46 19.47 -5.09 12.13
CA PRO A 46 19.27 -6.35 12.83
C PRO A 46 18.28 -6.27 14.00
N GLU A 47 18.29 -5.19 14.79
CA GLU A 47 17.33 -5.08 15.90
C GLU A 47 15.89 -4.85 15.40
N ALA A 48 15.71 -4.13 14.29
CA ALA A 48 14.39 -3.97 13.69
C ALA A 48 13.84 -5.31 13.18
N LEU A 49 14.68 -6.15 12.56
CA LEU A 49 14.30 -7.48 12.10
C LEU A 49 14.00 -8.42 13.26
N ALA A 50 14.81 -8.38 14.31
CA ALA A 50 14.58 -9.14 15.54
C ALA A 50 13.26 -8.72 16.21
N TRP A 51 12.98 -7.41 16.32
CA TRP A 51 11.72 -6.91 16.86
C TRP A 51 10.52 -7.37 16.04
N LEU A 52 10.56 -7.26 14.72
CA LEU A 52 9.49 -7.75 13.84
C LEU A 52 9.22 -9.24 14.08
N ALA A 53 10.25 -10.06 14.25
CA ALA A 53 10.09 -11.49 14.51
C ALA A 53 9.30 -11.79 15.80
N THR A 54 9.33 -10.91 16.80
CA THR A 54 8.54 -11.04 18.04
C THR A 54 7.06 -10.66 17.87
N CYS A 55 6.70 -9.96 16.79
CA CYS A 55 5.39 -9.36 16.60
C CYS A 55 4.45 -10.19 15.70
N ARG A 56 4.73 -11.47 15.49
CA ARG A 56 3.97 -12.30 14.54
C ARG A 56 2.54 -12.56 15.03
N LEU A 57 1.60 -12.58 14.09
CA LEU A 57 0.24 -13.10 14.34
C LEU A 57 0.33 -14.59 14.68
N THR A 58 -0.48 -15.01 15.65
CA THR A 58 -0.61 -16.44 15.96
C THR A 58 -1.47 -17.15 14.90
N PRO A 59 -1.30 -18.47 14.72
CA PRO A 59 -2.20 -19.26 13.86
C PRO A 59 -3.68 -19.11 14.26
N GLN A 60 -3.97 -19.01 15.56
CA GLN A 60 -5.32 -18.79 16.08
C GLN A 60 -5.90 -17.45 15.61
N GLN A 61 -5.12 -16.36 15.71
CA GLN A 61 -5.57 -15.04 15.26
C GLN A 61 -5.94 -15.03 13.79
N ILE A 62 -5.16 -15.70 12.95
CA ILE A 62 -5.41 -15.83 11.50
C ILE A 62 -6.66 -16.66 11.25
N ALA A 63 -6.85 -17.77 11.97
CA ALA A 63 -8.01 -18.64 11.82
C ALA A 63 -9.33 -17.97 12.24
N GLU A 64 -9.30 -17.15 13.30
CA GLU A 64 -10.48 -16.50 13.87
C GLU A 64 -10.86 -15.17 13.20
N ASN A 65 -9.99 -14.61 12.35
CA ASN A 65 -10.30 -13.42 11.56
C ASN A 65 -9.94 -13.62 10.07
N PRO A 66 -10.93 -13.86 9.20
CA PRO A 66 -10.72 -14.01 7.76
C PRO A 66 -9.98 -12.85 7.09
N LEU A 67 -10.07 -11.62 7.63
CA LEU A 67 -9.38 -10.44 7.11
C LEU A 67 -7.86 -10.47 7.38
N LEU A 68 -7.39 -11.38 8.24
CA LEU A 68 -5.97 -11.64 8.49
C LEU A 68 -5.39 -12.74 7.59
N ASN A 69 -6.18 -13.34 6.69
CA ASN A 69 -5.67 -14.33 5.76
C ASN A 69 -4.51 -13.77 4.91
N GLY A 70 -3.42 -14.53 4.79
CA GLY A 70 -2.19 -14.11 4.11
C GLY A 70 -1.41 -12.99 4.81
N ARG A 71 -1.73 -12.65 6.07
CA ARG A 71 -1.00 -11.67 6.89
C ARG A 71 -0.09 -12.39 7.88
N THR A 72 1.00 -11.73 8.26
CA THR A 72 2.00 -12.30 9.17
C THR A 72 2.14 -11.52 10.47
N HIS A 73 1.77 -10.24 10.50
CA HIS A 73 1.92 -9.36 11.67
C HIS A 73 0.70 -8.45 11.84
N PRO A 74 0.33 -8.03 13.07
CA PRO A 74 -0.62 -6.94 13.28
C PRO A 74 -0.11 -5.63 12.68
N THR A 75 -1.02 -4.76 12.27
CA THR A 75 -0.66 -3.42 11.81
C THR A 75 -0.06 -2.57 12.92
N PHE A 76 -0.63 -2.63 14.12
CA PHE A 76 -0.27 -1.81 15.26
C PHE A 76 0.18 -2.67 16.45
N ILE A 77 1.26 -2.25 17.10
CA ILE A 77 1.84 -2.87 18.29
C ILE A 77 1.82 -1.86 19.44
N GLU A 78 1.23 -2.24 20.56
CA GLU A 78 1.17 -1.40 21.76
C GLU A 78 2.57 -1.17 22.35
N LEU A 79 2.85 0.09 22.72
CA LEU A 79 4.18 0.53 23.16
C LEU A 79 4.67 -0.15 24.46
N SER A 80 3.76 -0.42 25.40
CA SER A 80 4.10 -0.91 26.74
C SER A 80 4.26 -2.43 26.80
N SER A 81 3.45 -3.16 26.06
CA SER A 81 3.36 -4.63 26.14
C SER A 81 4.00 -5.35 24.96
N ASN A 82 4.28 -4.64 23.85
CA ASN A 82 4.69 -5.23 22.58
C ASN A 82 3.64 -6.23 22.00
N VAL A 83 2.37 -6.06 22.36
CA VAL A 83 1.25 -6.89 21.88
C VAL A 83 0.50 -6.19 20.76
N GLY A 84 -0.05 -6.98 19.83
CA GLY A 84 -0.93 -6.49 18.77
C GLY A 84 -2.13 -5.72 19.32
N ARG A 85 -2.43 -4.58 18.70
CA ARG A 85 -3.63 -3.78 18.98
C ARG A 85 -4.46 -3.69 17.70
N PHE A 86 -5.72 -4.05 17.82
CA PHE A 86 -6.65 -4.15 16.71
C PHE A 86 -7.66 -3.02 16.79
N VAL A 87 -8.05 -2.51 15.62
CA VAL A 87 -8.99 -1.42 15.48
C VAL A 87 -10.36 -2.00 15.21
N HIS A 88 -11.38 -1.37 15.77
CA HIS A 88 -12.79 -1.71 15.60
C HIS A 88 -13.59 -0.44 15.40
N ARG A 89 -14.84 -0.62 15.01
CA ARG A 89 -15.84 0.45 14.98
C ARG A 89 -17.14 -0.03 15.59
N TYR A 90 -17.91 0.90 16.15
CA TYR A 90 -19.33 0.71 16.46
C TYR A 90 -20.16 1.74 15.69
N GLY A 91 -21.49 1.59 15.72
CA GLY A 91 -22.38 2.43 14.93
C GLY A 91 -22.36 2.05 13.45
N SER A 92 -23.05 2.84 12.64
CA SER A 92 -23.32 2.56 11.23
C SER A 92 -22.89 3.68 10.29
N ASN A 93 -22.45 4.84 10.78
CA ASN A 93 -21.94 5.93 9.94
C ASN A 93 -21.13 6.92 10.81
N ILE A 94 -20.60 7.97 10.19
CA ILE A 94 -19.77 8.98 10.88
C ILE A 94 -20.53 9.79 11.95
N TRP A 95 -21.87 9.81 11.89
CA TRP A 95 -22.70 10.59 12.81
C TRP A 95 -22.97 9.86 14.12
N ASN A 96 -23.07 8.52 14.07
CA ASN A 96 -23.46 7.69 15.22
C ASN A 96 -22.44 6.62 15.60
N GLY A 97 -21.32 6.55 14.89
CA GLY A 97 -20.27 5.58 15.10
C GLY A 97 -18.95 6.21 15.50
N ALA A 98 -18.09 5.41 16.11
CA ALA A 98 -16.70 5.78 16.36
C ALA A 98 -15.79 4.56 16.29
N TYR A 99 -14.50 4.84 16.17
CA TYR A 99 -13.47 3.82 16.23
C TYR A 99 -12.99 3.65 17.67
N TYR A 100 -12.66 2.41 18.00
CA TYR A 100 -11.96 2.05 19.24
C TYR A 100 -10.91 1.00 18.94
N PHE A 101 -10.06 0.71 19.91
CA PHE A 101 -9.00 -0.26 19.74
C PHE A 101 -8.77 -1.04 21.03
N ASN A 102 -8.52 -2.34 20.90
CA ASN A 102 -8.23 -3.25 22.01
C ASN A 102 -7.33 -4.40 21.49
N HIS A 103 -7.27 -5.52 22.22
CA HIS A 103 -6.48 -6.70 21.84
C HIS A 103 -7.29 -7.80 21.15
N ASP A 104 -8.58 -7.59 20.88
CA ASP A 104 -9.41 -8.55 20.18
C ASP A 104 -9.11 -8.49 18.68
N HIS A 105 -8.56 -9.56 18.12
CA HIS A 105 -8.26 -9.63 16.68
C HIS A 105 -9.49 -9.85 15.82
N ARG A 106 -10.68 -10.08 16.38
CA ARG A 106 -11.92 -10.37 15.64
C ARG A 106 -12.65 -9.09 15.26
N ALA A 107 -13.54 -9.15 14.28
CA ALA A 107 -14.40 -8.04 13.88
C ALA A 107 -13.66 -6.70 13.60
N THR A 108 -12.51 -6.79 12.94
CA THR A 108 -11.74 -5.61 12.49
C THR A 108 -12.36 -5.01 11.23
N PRO A 109 -12.31 -3.69 11.00
CA PRO A 109 -12.84 -3.09 9.79
C PRO A 109 -12.05 -3.54 8.56
N SER A 110 -12.76 -3.89 7.48
CA SER A 110 -12.12 -4.37 6.25
C SER A 110 -11.42 -3.27 5.44
N HIS A 111 -11.89 -2.02 5.54
CA HIS A 111 -11.30 -0.88 4.81
C HIS A 111 -9.96 -0.41 5.39
N TYR A 112 -9.57 -0.89 6.58
CA TYR A 112 -8.28 -0.58 7.19
C TYR A 112 -7.64 -1.87 7.71
N SER A 113 -6.78 -2.47 6.89
CA SER A 113 -6.24 -3.81 7.16
C SER A 113 -5.62 -3.89 8.56
N ALA A 114 -6.13 -4.82 9.37
CA ALA A 114 -5.65 -5.12 10.72
C ALA A 114 -4.32 -5.88 10.75
N GLY A 115 -3.96 -6.52 9.62
CA GLY A 115 -2.70 -7.24 9.45
C GLY A 115 -1.85 -6.67 8.32
N ARG A 116 -0.58 -7.09 8.30
CA ARG A 116 0.41 -6.77 7.27
C ARG A 116 1.16 -8.04 6.90
N ASN A 117 1.58 -8.12 5.63
CA ASN A 117 2.49 -9.15 5.18
C ASN A 117 3.91 -8.59 5.22
N ILE A 118 4.71 -9.05 6.18
CA ILE A 118 6.09 -8.62 6.38
C ILE A 118 7.05 -9.71 5.92
N ASN A 119 7.92 -9.40 4.96
CA ASN A 119 8.91 -10.31 4.42
C ASN A 119 10.24 -10.17 5.17
N ILE A 120 10.28 -10.67 6.41
CA ILE A 120 11.50 -10.62 7.24
C ILE A 120 12.67 -11.34 6.56
N ALA A 121 12.44 -12.50 5.95
CA ALA A 121 13.48 -13.27 5.29
C ALA A 121 14.11 -12.51 4.11
N GLY A 122 13.29 -11.86 3.26
CA GLY A 122 13.79 -11.04 2.18
C GLY A 122 14.58 -9.81 2.65
N MET A 123 14.15 -9.17 3.75
CA MET A 123 14.90 -8.08 4.36
C MET A 123 16.22 -8.56 4.97
N GLN A 124 16.24 -9.73 5.63
CA GLN A 124 17.46 -10.32 6.16
C GLN A 124 18.46 -10.62 5.03
N ALA A 125 18.01 -11.28 3.96
CA ALA A 125 18.86 -11.56 2.80
C ALA A 125 19.43 -10.28 2.17
N THR A 126 18.63 -9.22 2.09
CA THR A 126 19.09 -7.91 1.60
C THR A 126 20.13 -7.29 2.53
N TYR A 127 19.90 -7.36 3.85
CA TYR A 127 20.86 -6.88 4.84
C TYR A 127 22.19 -7.62 4.73
N ASP A 128 22.15 -8.96 4.69
CA ASP A 128 23.36 -9.80 4.62
C ASP A 128 24.16 -9.49 3.35
N GLN A 129 23.47 -9.34 2.21
CA GLN A 129 24.09 -8.95 0.94
C GLN A 129 24.81 -7.60 1.04
N LEU A 130 24.13 -6.56 1.55
CA LEU A 130 24.70 -5.21 1.63
C LEU A 130 25.81 -5.12 2.66
N ASN A 131 25.65 -5.78 3.81
CA ASN A 131 26.62 -5.76 4.88
C ASN A 131 27.93 -6.47 4.48
N ALA A 132 27.84 -7.53 3.66
CA ALA A 132 28.99 -8.29 3.17
C ALA A 132 29.78 -7.60 2.05
N MET A 133 29.31 -6.48 1.51
CA MET A 133 30.04 -5.75 0.46
C MET A 133 31.41 -5.29 0.96
N THR A 134 32.45 -5.45 0.14
CA THR A 134 33.78 -4.89 0.39
C THR A 134 33.81 -3.39 0.14
N ASP A 135 34.81 -2.69 0.69
CA ASP A 135 34.93 -1.25 0.49
C ASP A 135 35.07 -0.86 -0.99
N ALA A 136 35.73 -1.71 -1.79
CA ALA A 136 35.83 -1.52 -3.24
C ALA A 136 34.45 -1.64 -3.92
N GLN A 137 33.63 -2.61 -3.52
CA GLN A 137 32.26 -2.76 -4.05
C GLN A 137 31.36 -1.60 -3.62
N VAL A 138 31.52 -1.09 -2.39
CA VAL A 138 30.79 0.08 -1.90
C VAL A 138 31.20 1.32 -2.68
N ALA A 139 32.50 1.53 -2.91
CA ALA A 139 32.99 2.66 -3.71
C ALA A 139 32.42 2.63 -5.14
N GLU A 140 32.38 1.46 -5.77
CA GLU A 140 31.79 1.31 -7.12
C GLU A 140 30.28 1.52 -7.15
N LEU A 141 29.56 1.14 -6.09
CA LEU A 141 28.14 1.44 -5.99
C LEU A 141 27.90 2.96 -5.87
N VAL A 142 28.68 3.63 -5.02
CA VAL A 142 28.56 5.07 -4.75
C VAL A 142 29.02 5.91 -5.96
N SER A 143 29.98 5.44 -6.75
CA SER A 143 30.43 6.16 -7.96
C SER A 143 29.28 6.41 -8.95
N ARG A 144 28.27 5.53 -8.97
CA ARG A 144 27.07 5.63 -9.80
C ARG A 144 25.88 6.29 -9.10
N SER A 145 26.04 6.73 -7.85
CA SER A 145 24.96 7.36 -7.09
C SER A 145 24.51 8.67 -7.75
N PRO A 146 23.19 8.94 -7.84
CA PRO A 146 22.68 10.22 -8.31
C PRO A 146 23.14 11.40 -7.46
N LEU A 147 23.53 11.18 -6.20
CA LEU A 147 24.01 12.25 -5.31
C LEU A 147 25.36 12.83 -5.77
N ASN A 148 26.09 12.10 -6.63
CA ASN A 148 27.40 12.51 -7.15
C ASN A 148 27.33 13.15 -8.54
N THR A 149 26.13 13.26 -9.15
CA THR A 149 25.99 13.92 -10.46
C THR A 149 25.92 15.43 -10.32
N THR A 150 26.72 16.14 -11.10
CA THR A 150 26.69 17.61 -11.20
C THR A 150 26.14 18.08 -12.54
N LYS A 151 25.85 17.15 -13.46
CA LYS A 151 25.37 17.45 -14.81
C LYS A 151 23.92 17.02 -14.96
N PRO A 152 23.04 17.87 -15.53
CA PRO A 152 21.69 17.45 -15.85
C PRO A 152 21.71 16.37 -16.93
N ARG A 153 20.75 15.44 -16.85
CA ARG A 153 20.51 14.42 -17.86
C ARG A 153 19.20 14.74 -18.56
N ALA A 154 19.22 14.76 -19.89
CA ALA A 154 18.00 14.89 -20.68
C ALA A 154 17.12 13.64 -20.46
N LEU A 155 15.84 13.87 -20.15
CA LEU A 155 14.87 12.79 -20.03
C LEU A 155 14.25 12.49 -21.41
N PRO A 156 13.81 11.25 -21.66
CA PRO A 156 12.97 10.94 -22.81
C PRO A 156 11.73 11.83 -22.84
N LYS A 157 11.19 12.09 -24.05
CA LYS A 157 9.99 12.90 -24.25
C LYS A 157 8.81 12.45 -23.36
N TYR A 158 8.67 11.13 -23.22
CA TYR A 158 7.72 10.52 -22.29
C TYR A 158 8.53 9.83 -21.19
N PHE A 159 8.49 10.42 -20.00
CA PHE A 159 9.15 9.89 -18.81
C PHE A 159 8.09 9.46 -17.79
N SER A 160 8.42 8.46 -16.97
CA SER A 160 7.57 7.89 -15.90
C SER A 160 6.30 7.17 -16.36
N ILE A 161 6.38 6.35 -17.42
CA ILE A 161 5.25 5.48 -17.82
C ILE A 161 4.96 4.32 -16.84
N ARG A 162 5.87 4.11 -15.89
CA ARG A 162 5.69 3.32 -14.66
C ARG A 162 6.21 4.12 -13.48
N GLU A 163 5.92 3.65 -12.28
CA GLU A 163 6.50 4.21 -11.05
C GLU A 163 8.04 4.17 -11.12
N VAL A 164 8.66 5.28 -10.75
CA VAL A 164 10.12 5.43 -10.67
C VAL A 164 10.59 4.78 -9.39
N ASP A 165 11.53 3.85 -9.49
CA ASP A 165 12.15 3.19 -8.34
C ASP A 165 13.61 3.67 -8.16
N PHE A 166 14.22 3.39 -7.02
CA PHE A 166 15.58 3.80 -6.69
C PHE A 166 16.62 3.36 -7.73
N GLY A 167 16.45 2.17 -8.30
CA GLY A 167 17.33 1.67 -9.36
C GLY A 167 17.35 2.56 -10.61
N ASP A 168 16.25 3.25 -10.91
CA ASP A 168 16.12 4.13 -12.07
C ASP A 168 16.89 5.45 -11.90
N LEU A 169 17.26 5.79 -10.66
CA LEU A 169 17.94 7.04 -10.34
C LEU A 169 19.46 6.95 -10.51
N TYR A 170 20.02 5.75 -10.61
CA TYR A 170 21.47 5.58 -10.74
C TYR A 170 21.99 6.12 -12.08
N VAL A 171 23.23 6.62 -12.06
CA VAL A 171 23.93 7.05 -13.27
C VAL A 171 24.01 5.87 -14.24
N GLY A 172 23.60 6.12 -15.49
CA GLY A 172 23.53 5.10 -16.53
C GLY A 172 22.26 4.23 -16.50
N ALA A 173 21.41 4.33 -15.49
CA ALA A 173 20.14 3.61 -15.48
C ALA A 173 19.25 4.06 -16.64
N VAL A 174 18.60 3.12 -17.30
CA VAL A 174 17.62 3.39 -18.36
C VAL A 174 16.31 2.79 -17.92
N MET A 175 15.31 3.65 -17.71
CA MET A 175 13.95 3.20 -17.46
C MET A 175 13.32 2.77 -18.79
N THR A 176 13.44 1.48 -19.09
CA THR A 176 12.91 0.91 -20.32
C THR A 176 11.39 0.90 -20.30
N THR A 177 10.81 1.04 -21.49
CA THR A 177 9.38 0.90 -21.69
C THR A 177 9.03 -0.57 -21.96
N PRO A 178 7.85 -1.06 -21.54
CA PRO A 178 7.37 -2.37 -21.95
C PRO A 178 7.36 -2.52 -23.47
N VAL A 179 7.72 -3.69 -23.98
CA VAL A 179 7.57 -3.99 -25.40
C VAL A 179 6.09 -4.28 -25.68
N ILE A 180 5.48 -3.47 -26.54
CA ILE A 180 4.08 -3.60 -26.94
C ILE A 180 4.03 -4.02 -28.41
N THR A 181 3.29 -5.08 -28.72
CA THR A 181 3.07 -5.52 -30.10
C THR A 181 2.07 -4.62 -30.80
N GLU A 182 2.15 -4.56 -32.13
CA GLU A 182 1.16 -3.84 -32.95
C GLU A 182 -0.26 -4.32 -32.68
N ALA A 183 -0.47 -5.64 -32.56
CA ALA A 183 -1.78 -6.20 -32.23
C ALA A 183 -2.29 -5.73 -30.86
N ALA A 184 -1.42 -5.60 -29.85
CA ALA A 184 -1.82 -5.10 -28.53
C ALA A 184 -2.12 -3.60 -28.55
N ALA A 185 -1.35 -2.79 -29.28
CA ALA A 185 -1.63 -1.38 -29.48
C ALA A 185 -2.96 -1.18 -30.24
N GLN A 186 -3.16 -1.94 -31.31
CA GLN A 186 -4.39 -1.90 -32.10
C GLN A 186 -5.62 -2.32 -31.26
N ALA A 187 -5.49 -3.31 -30.37
CA ALA A 187 -6.58 -3.68 -29.47
C ALA A 187 -6.99 -2.52 -28.54
N VAL A 188 -6.04 -1.73 -28.02
CA VAL A 188 -6.34 -0.55 -27.20
C VAL A 188 -7.06 0.54 -28.02
N ILE A 189 -6.65 0.75 -29.27
CA ILE A 189 -7.28 1.72 -30.19
C ILE A 189 -8.69 1.26 -30.58
N THR A 190 -8.86 -0.03 -30.92
CA THR A 190 -10.15 -0.61 -31.28
C THR A 190 -11.13 -0.54 -30.11
N ASP A 191 -10.69 -0.82 -28.88
CA ASP A 191 -11.55 -0.68 -27.69
C ASP A 191 -11.92 0.79 -27.42
N LEU A 192 -11.06 1.75 -27.76
CA LEU A 192 -11.42 3.17 -27.71
C LEU A 192 -12.50 3.49 -28.74
N GLY A 193 -12.34 3.03 -29.98
CA GLY A 193 -13.27 3.28 -31.09
C GLY A 193 -13.55 4.78 -31.26
N ASP A 194 -14.83 5.15 -31.37
CA ASP A 194 -15.27 6.54 -31.47
C ASP A 194 -15.46 7.23 -30.11
N LYS A 195 -15.14 6.55 -29.00
CA LYS A 195 -15.23 7.11 -27.65
C LYS A 195 -14.01 7.98 -27.35
N ASN A 196 -14.15 8.84 -26.36
CA ASN A 196 -13.05 9.60 -25.76
C ASN A 196 -12.56 8.99 -24.43
N HIS A 197 -12.98 7.76 -24.10
CA HIS A 197 -12.66 7.08 -22.85
C HIS A 197 -12.67 5.55 -22.99
N TRP A 198 -11.91 4.87 -22.13
CA TRP A 198 -12.03 3.43 -21.91
C TRP A 198 -12.88 3.16 -20.68
N LEU A 199 -13.81 2.20 -20.80
CA LEU A 199 -14.61 1.72 -19.69
C LEU A 199 -13.93 0.54 -19.03
N THR A 200 -14.03 0.47 -17.71
CA THR A 200 -13.58 -0.67 -16.91
C THR A 200 -14.55 -0.94 -15.79
N ARG A 201 -14.52 -2.16 -15.23
CA ARG A 201 -15.31 -2.48 -14.04
C ARG A 201 -14.76 -1.70 -12.85
N LEU A 202 -15.61 -0.93 -12.18
CA LEU A 202 -15.26 -0.19 -10.99
C LEU A 202 -15.37 -1.12 -9.77
N PRO A 203 -14.28 -1.41 -9.05
CA PRO A 203 -14.30 -2.37 -7.96
C PRO A 203 -15.06 -1.86 -6.72
N LEU A 204 -15.24 -0.53 -6.62
CA LEU A 204 -15.89 0.10 -5.49
C LEU A 204 -16.95 1.09 -5.98
N VAL A 205 -18.08 1.12 -5.28
CA VAL A 205 -19.17 2.09 -5.41
C VAL A 205 -19.37 2.83 -4.09
N THR A 206 -20.19 3.86 -4.07
CA THR A 206 -20.54 4.60 -2.85
C THR A 206 -22.05 4.87 -2.81
N ASN A 207 -22.59 5.00 -1.60
CA ASN A 207 -23.94 5.50 -1.42
C ASN A 207 -24.04 6.96 -1.89
N PRO A 208 -25.14 7.37 -2.53
CA PRO A 208 -25.44 8.78 -2.70
C PRO A 208 -25.47 9.50 -1.35
N TYR A 209 -24.99 10.74 -1.30
CA TYR A 209 -25.07 11.54 -0.08
C TYR A 209 -26.54 11.82 0.28
N ALA A 210 -26.95 11.40 1.47
CA ALA A 210 -28.33 11.51 1.96
C ALA A 210 -28.47 12.45 3.19
N GLY A 211 -27.43 13.23 3.52
CA GLY A 211 -27.38 14.04 4.73
C GLY A 211 -26.87 13.28 5.95
N ASN A 212 -27.15 13.81 7.14
CA ASN A 212 -26.75 13.16 8.40
C ASN A 212 -27.61 11.90 8.64
N GLY A 213 -26.96 10.84 9.11
CA GLY A 213 -27.65 9.62 9.54
C GLY A 213 -28.38 9.78 10.89
N PRO A 214 -29.04 8.71 11.36
CA PRO A 214 -29.70 8.70 12.67
C PRO A 214 -28.71 8.98 13.80
N ALA A 215 -29.11 9.76 14.82
CA ALA A 215 -28.23 10.10 15.95
C ALA A 215 -27.96 8.92 16.91
N ALA A 216 -28.91 7.97 17.00
CA ALA A 216 -28.73 6.79 17.83
C ALA A 216 -27.72 5.83 17.18
N PRO A 217 -26.66 5.38 17.90
CA PRO A 217 -25.73 4.39 17.40
C PRO A 217 -26.42 3.07 17.06
N TRP A 218 -26.07 2.50 15.91
CA TRP A 218 -26.37 1.10 15.62
C TRP A 218 -25.65 0.19 16.62
N THR A 219 -26.38 -0.73 17.24
CA THR A 219 -25.85 -1.64 18.28
C THR A 219 -25.50 -3.03 17.75
N GLY A 220 -25.83 -3.34 16.49
CA GLY A 220 -25.48 -4.60 15.85
C GLY A 220 -24.04 -4.63 15.33
N THR A 221 -23.63 -5.78 14.80
CA THR A 221 -22.23 -6.06 14.41
C THR A 221 -22.01 -6.10 12.90
N GLU A 222 -23.07 -5.99 12.11
CA GLU A 222 -23.09 -6.24 10.66
C GLU A 222 -22.21 -5.28 9.87
N TYR A 223 -21.98 -4.08 10.41
CA TYR A 223 -21.10 -3.09 9.82
C TYR A 223 -19.66 -3.19 10.33
N MET A 224 -19.35 -3.87 11.44
CA MET A 224 -18.03 -3.77 12.07
C MET A 224 -16.87 -4.16 11.14
N SER A 225 -17.06 -5.21 10.35
CA SER A 225 -16.05 -5.77 9.43
C SER A 225 -16.27 -5.38 7.96
N LYS A 226 -17.03 -4.32 7.68
CA LYS A 226 -17.36 -3.87 6.33
C LYS A 226 -16.65 -2.58 5.94
N HIS A 227 -16.61 -2.31 4.63
CA HIS A 227 -16.07 -1.07 4.11
C HIS A 227 -16.98 0.11 4.45
N VAL A 228 -18.28 -0.08 4.24
CA VAL A 228 -19.35 0.89 4.45
C VAL A 228 -20.25 0.45 5.60
N GLY A 229 -20.85 1.41 6.27
CA GLY A 229 -21.92 1.20 7.23
C GLY A 229 -23.30 1.24 6.57
N ASP A 230 -24.26 1.99 7.12
CA ASP A 230 -25.61 2.12 6.58
C ASP A 230 -25.66 3.03 5.33
N ILE A 231 -26.87 3.24 4.79
CA ILE A 231 -27.09 4.03 3.58
C ILE A 231 -26.66 5.51 3.67
N TYR A 232 -26.35 6.02 4.86
CA TYR A 232 -25.83 7.39 5.06
C TYR A 232 -24.30 7.44 5.05
N ASP A 233 -23.62 6.29 5.11
CA ASP A 233 -22.16 6.20 5.00
C ASP A 233 -21.73 6.22 3.53
N THR A 234 -20.98 7.25 3.11
CA THR A 234 -20.47 7.38 1.74
C THR A 234 -19.09 6.73 1.55
N SER A 235 -18.66 5.87 2.47
CA SER A 235 -17.42 5.10 2.32
C SER A 235 -17.48 4.16 1.11
N PRO A 236 -16.43 4.10 0.26
CA PRO A 236 -16.42 3.21 -0.90
C PRO A 236 -16.46 1.72 -0.48
N TYR A 237 -17.31 0.93 -1.12
CA TYR A 237 -17.48 -0.50 -0.86
C TYR A 237 -17.64 -1.32 -2.15
N ASP A 238 -17.34 -2.61 -2.10
CA ASP A 238 -17.54 -3.50 -3.24
C ASP A 238 -19.03 -3.86 -3.38
N ALA A 239 -19.59 -3.62 -4.56
CA ALA A 239 -20.99 -3.91 -4.88
C ALA A 239 -21.32 -5.40 -4.79
N VAL A 240 -20.32 -6.29 -4.93
CA VAL A 240 -20.52 -7.75 -4.81
C VAL A 240 -20.44 -8.26 -3.37
N ASP A 241 -19.95 -7.47 -2.42
CA ASP A 241 -19.91 -7.81 -0.99
C ASP A 241 -20.37 -6.64 -0.07
N PRO A 242 -21.57 -6.09 -0.28
CA PRO A 242 -22.11 -5.04 0.58
C PRO A 242 -22.43 -5.58 1.98
N PRO A 243 -22.81 -4.72 2.94
CA PRO A 243 -23.47 -5.18 4.16
C PRO A 243 -24.68 -6.06 3.82
N ARG A 244 -24.87 -7.17 4.55
CA ARG A 244 -25.98 -8.12 4.31
C ARG A 244 -27.24 -7.74 5.09
N LEU A 245 -27.58 -6.45 5.08
CA LEU A 245 -28.77 -5.88 5.72
C LEU A 245 -29.55 -5.03 4.71
N PRO A 246 -30.90 -5.02 4.76
CA PRO A 246 -31.68 -4.11 3.94
C PRO A 246 -31.27 -2.64 4.15
N PRO A 247 -31.26 -1.79 3.09
CA PRO A 247 -31.69 -2.09 1.72
C PRO A 247 -30.52 -2.51 0.80
N TYR A 248 -29.38 -2.95 1.33
CA TYR A 248 -28.27 -3.39 0.49
C TYR A 248 -28.60 -4.68 -0.25
N GLU A 249 -28.15 -4.72 -1.51
CA GLU A 249 -28.27 -5.87 -2.40
C GLU A 249 -26.92 -6.10 -3.08
N VAL A 250 -26.57 -7.37 -3.29
CA VAL A 250 -25.41 -7.75 -4.10
C VAL A 250 -25.68 -7.32 -5.54
N LYS A 251 -24.79 -6.52 -6.10
CA LYS A 251 -24.89 -5.98 -7.46
C LYS A 251 -23.60 -6.23 -8.22
N GLU A 252 -23.69 -6.32 -9.54
CA GLU A 252 -22.50 -6.34 -10.38
C GLU A 252 -21.72 -5.02 -10.26
N GLN A 253 -20.41 -5.12 -10.38
CA GLN A 253 -19.54 -3.94 -10.45
C GLN A 253 -19.87 -3.14 -11.73
N PRO A 254 -20.22 -1.85 -11.62
CA PRO A 254 -20.61 -1.05 -12.76
C PRO A 254 -19.42 -0.76 -13.67
N LEU A 255 -19.69 -0.48 -14.94
CA LEU A 255 -18.70 0.09 -15.84
C LEU A 255 -18.51 1.59 -15.57
N GLY A 256 -17.27 2.05 -15.60
CA GLY A 256 -16.96 3.47 -15.50
C GLY A 256 -15.55 3.80 -15.95
N ILE A 257 -15.18 5.07 -15.79
CA ILE A 257 -13.87 5.59 -16.16
C ILE A 257 -12.95 5.50 -14.95
N SER A 258 -11.74 4.98 -15.15
CA SER A 258 -10.70 4.93 -14.12
C SER A 258 -9.43 5.59 -14.62
N THR A 259 -8.87 6.51 -13.83
CA THR A 259 -7.57 7.14 -14.11
C THR A 259 -6.48 6.09 -14.25
N ALA A 260 -6.49 5.02 -13.45
CA ALA A 260 -5.49 3.96 -13.54
C ALA A 260 -5.58 3.20 -14.87
N ASN A 261 -6.80 2.88 -15.32
CA ASN A 261 -7.01 2.21 -16.62
C ASN A 261 -6.62 3.13 -17.78
N TRP A 262 -6.97 4.42 -17.70
CA TRP A 262 -6.59 5.43 -18.68
C TRP A 262 -5.07 5.55 -18.80
N VAL A 263 -4.36 5.74 -17.69
CA VAL A 263 -2.90 5.83 -17.65
C VAL A 263 -2.25 4.55 -18.17
N THR A 264 -2.81 3.38 -17.85
CA THR A 264 -2.30 2.09 -18.36
C THR A 264 -2.42 1.98 -19.87
N ASN A 265 -3.58 2.32 -20.44
CA ASN A 265 -3.81 2.26 -21.89
C ASN A 265 -2.95 3.30 -22.64
N MET A 266 -2.88 4.53 -22.14
CA MET A 266 -1.99 5.55 -22.69
C MET A 266 -0.51 5.13 -22.60
N GLY A 267 -0.09 4.55 -21.48
CA GLY A 267 1.26 4.03 -21.28
C GLY A 267 1.62 2.95 -22.31
N ARG A 268 0.68 2.06 -22.66
CA ARG A 268 0.86 1.06 -23.72
C ARG A 268 1.05 1.71 -25.09
N LEU A 269 0.20 2.67 -25.45
CA LEU A 269 0.31 3.38 -26.73
C LEU A 269 1.62 4.18 -26.83
N ILE A 270 2.00 4.89 -25.76
CA ILE A 270 3.28 5.60 -25.67
C ILE A 270 4.46 4.65 -25.83
N SER A 271 4.43 3.50 -25.15
CA SER A 271 5.50 2.49 -25.25
C SER A 271 5.62 1.91 -26.66
N TYR A 272 4.52 1.84 -27.40
CA TYR A 272 4.52 1.39 -28.79
C TYR A 272 5.10 2.44 -29.75
N VAL A 273 4.69 3.72 -29.64
CA VAL A 273 5.11 4.77 -30.60
C VAL A 273 6.43 5.46 -30.25
N ALA A 274 6.87 5.37 -28.99
CA ALA A 274 8.08 6.01 -28.49
C ALA A 274 8.81 5.10 -27.48
N PRO A 275 9.24 3.89 -27.89
CA PRO A 275 9.89 2.95 -26.99
C PRO A 275 11.23 3.49 -26.46
N VAL A 276 11.52 3.20 -25.20
CA VAL A 276 12.83 3.39 -24.57
C VAL A 276 13.42 2.01 -24.30
N SER A 277 14.55 1.72 -24.93
CA SER A 277 15.29 0.46 -24.74
C SER A 277 16.62 0.73 -24.08
N ALA A 278 17.15 -0.26 -23.35
CA ALA A 278 18.54 -0.25 -22.95
C ALA A 278 19.40 -0.42 -24.22
N THR A 279 20.39 0.45 -24.40
CA THR A 279 21.42 0.35 -25.44
C THR A 279 22.38 -0.79 -25.15
#